data_AF-A0A7S2JEY1-F1
#
_entry.id   AF-A0A7S2JEY1-F1
#
_cell.length_a   1.000
_cell.length_b   1.000
_cell.length_c   1.000
_cell.angle_alpha   90.00
_cell.angle_beta   90.00
_cell.angle_gamma   90.00
#
_symmetry.space_group_name_H-M   'P 1'
#
loop_
_entity.id
_entity.type
_entity.pdbx_description
1 polymer ?
#
loop_
_entity_poly.entity_id
_entity_poly.type
_entity_poly.pdbx_seq_one_letter_code
_entity_poly.pdbx_strand_id
1 'polypeptide(L)'
;GPAAGATKEHVHVLESAVVTWTKQVRHVLKQEPEDVFKDGHQPEPVAEVHFWKNRANNLNSISTQLQMEGVKKVLLFLEAQKSTYITPFARLQKEVEDARDEANENSRFLVALEPHLSRLMSESADFETLDRLFEGVFHVILMIWKYSKYYNTLVRLAVLVREICNTVIQQARRYVSGKAVFEMVAGDEAPAASGMLHRVLRVCRGLKACFETYQDAASTCGAGSGWRTMKLSAIFGRLDAFVERVTDAHDFTDTVIKFGRLERVDIGGTKGRFLSQCVVRIHEEFQEAVMKFQSAEYDIMDVNEKGFSRDYCAFRAAIRDLDQRLASVLCAGFEDLDTMQGRIKLFSSFEGLLERPMLQAELERRHRLLIEQYQRDLQDVQIVFERDKAAVDTGVDTAPIFHNMPPVAGAIYWLRSMRSRVRDPMQK
;
A
#
# COMPACT_ATOMS: atom_id res chain seq x y z
N GLY A 1 74.44 -2.74 -30.58
CA GLY A 1 74.66 -4.19 -30.49
C GLY A 1 73.35 -4.90 -30.22
N PRO A 2 73.11 -6.09 -30.79
CA PRO A 2 71.82 -6.81 -30.74
C PRO A 2 71.29 -7.08 -29.31
N ALA A 3 72.18 -7.16 -28.32
CA ALA A 3 71.82 -7.31 -26.90
C ALA A 3 70.97 -6.16 -26.34
N ALA A 4 71.16 -4.90 -26.79
CA ALA A 4 70.37 -3.76 -26.33
C ALA A 4 68.98 -3.67 -26.99
N GLY A 5 68.79 -4.33 -28.13
CA GLY A 5 67.49 -4.44 -28.82
C GLY A 5 66.57 -5.44 -28.14
N ALA A 6 67.10 -6.62 -27.78
CA ALA A 6 66.36 -7.66 -27.08
C ALA A 6 65.84 -7.19 -25.70
N THR A 7 66.62 -6.39 -24.96
CA THR A 7 66.17 -5.84 -23.67
C THR A 7 65.02 -4.85 -23.82
N LYS A 8 65.03 -4.02 -24.89
CA LYS A 8 63.92 -3.09 -25.17
C LYS A 8 62.63 -3.80 -25.57
N GLU A 9 62.74 -4.85 -26.35
CA GLU A 9 61.59 -5.66 -26.77
C GLU A 9 60.96 -6.40 -25.57
N HIS A 10 61.79 -6.98 -24.69
CA HIS A 10 61.32 -7.58 -23.43
C HIS A 10 60.65 -6.56 -22.50
N VAL A 11 61.19 -5.35 -22.38
CA VAL A 11 60.55 -4.27 -21.61
C VAL A 11 59.17 -3.95 -22.18
N HIS A 12 59.04 -3.76 -23.50
CA HIS A 12 57.75 -3.42 -24.13
C HIS A 12 56.68 -4.50 -23.92
N VAL A 13 57.05 -5.79 -24.00
CA VAL A 13 56.15 -6.91 -23.73
C VAL A 13 55.66 -6.89 -22.27
N LEU A 14 56.56 -6.68 -21.32
CA LEU A 14 56.22 -6.63 -19.90
C LEU A 14 55.37 -5.39 -19.56
N GLU A 15 55.67 -4.23 -20.16
CA GLU A 15 54.83 -3.03 -20.04
C GLU A 15 53.42 -3.27 -20.59
N SER A 16 53.30 -3.93 -21.74
CA SER A 16 52.01 -4.30 -22.33
C SER A 16 51.20 -5.26 -21.43
N ALA A 17 51.88 -6.20 -20.77
CA ALA A 17 51.26 -7.07 -19.78
C ALA A 17 50.74 -6.29 -18.57
N VAL A 18 51.55 -5.37 -18.00
CA VAL A 18 51.16 -4.50 -16.88
C VAL A 18 49.96 -3.62 -17.25
N VAL A 19 49.92 -3.07 -18.47
CA VAL A 19 48.76 -2.31 -18.97
C VAL A 19 47.50 -3.16 -19.03
N THR A 20 47.63 -4.41 -19.49
CA THR A 20 46.51 -5.35 -19.58
C THR A 20 45.98 -5.73 -18.20
N TRP A 21 46.87 -6.08 -17.26
CA TRP A 21 46.52 -6.34 -15.86
C TRP A 21 45.84 -5.12 -15.22
N THR A 22 46.37 -3.92 -15.46
CA THR A 22 45.78 -2.67 -14.98
C THR A 22 44.34 -2.50 -15.45
N LYS A 23 44.06 -2.77 -16.73
CA LYS A 23 42.70 -2.67 -17.28
C LYS A 23 41.74 -3.68 -16.63
N GLN A 24 42.17 -4.93 -16.47
CA GLN A 24 41.36 -6.00 -15.87
C GLN A 24 41.04 -5.71 -14.40
N VAL A 25 42.04 -5.32 -13.61
CA VAL A 25 41.86 -5.00 -12.19
C VAL A 25 40.96 -3.76 -12.04
N ARG A 26 41.14 -2.73 -12.86
CA ARG A 26 40.26 -1.55 -12.86
C ARG A 26 38.83 -1.88 -13.23
N HIS A 27 38.60 -2.85 -14.11
CA HIS A 27 37.24 -3.29 -14.45
C HIS A 27 36.54 -3.88 -13.22
N VAL A 28 37.23 -4.74 -12.45
CA VAL A 28 36.69 -5.28 -11.19
C VAL A 28 36.48 -4.15 -10.19
N LEU A 29 37.45 -3.26 -9.98
CA LEU A 29 37.32 -2.15 -9.04
C LEU A 29 36.12 -1.22 -9.33
N LYS A 30 35.73 -1.07 -10.59
CA LYS A 30 34.60 -0.22 -11.02
C LYS A 30 33.20 -0.80 -10.78
N GLN A 31 33.09 -2.08 -10.44
CA GLN A 31 31.77 -2.68 -10.18
C GLN A 31 31.17 -2.10 -8.89
N GLU A 32 29.93 -1.63 -8.98
CA GLU A 32 29.18 -1.05 -7.86
C GLU A 32 27.89 -1.85 -7.59
N PRO A 33 27.39 -1.90 -6.34
CA PRO A 33 26.12 -2.55 -6.02
C PRO A 33 24.93 -1.98 -6.83
N GLU A 34 24.96 -0.69 -7.14
CA GLU A 34 23.91 -0.01 -7.91
C GLU A 34 23.81 -0.50 -9.37
N ASP A 35 24.87 -1.13 -9.89
CA ASP A 35 24.87 -1.67 -11.25
C ASP A 35 23.78 -2.72 -11.45
N VAL A 36 23.35 -3.40 -10.38
CA VAL A 36 22.30 -4.42 -10.42
C VAL A 36 20.90 -3.82 -10.68
N PHE A 37 20.71 -2.53 -10.42
CA PHE A 37 19.45 -1.83 -10.76
C PHE A 37 19.42 -1.30 -12.20
N LYS A 38 20.52 -1.44 -12.95
CA LYS A 38 20.55 -1.04 -14.37
C LYS A 38 19.63 -1.97 -15.17
N ASP A 39 19.13 -1.44 -16.29
CA ASP A 39 18.25 -2.15 -17.22
C ASP A 39 16.88 -2.59 -16.67
N GLY A 40 16.42 -1.98 -15.57
CA GLY A 40 15.05 -2.19 -15.04
C GLY A 40 14.89 -3.43 -14.17
N HIS A 41 15.99 -4.08 -13.78
CA HIS A 41 15.98 -5.18 -12.84
C HIS A 41 15.48 -4.76 -11.46
N GLN A 42 14.82 -5.69 -10.76
CA GLN A 42 14.25 -5.49 -9.43
C GLN A 42 14.92 -6.48 -8.46
N PRO A 43 16.19 -6.24 -8.11
CA PRO A 43 16.93 -7.17 -7.26
C PRO A 43 16.28 -7.29 -5.88
N GLU A 44 16.38 -8.50 -5.33
CA GLU A 44 16.05 -8.83 -3.95
C GLU A 44 17.30 -8.70 -3.06
N PRO A 45 17.16 -8.52 -1.73
CA PRO A 45 18.25 -8.22 -0.78
C PRO A 45 19.43 -9.18 -0.80
N VAL A 46 19.20 -10.41 -1.24
CA VAL A 46 20.26 -11.43 -1.37
C VAL A 46 21.22 -11.12 -2.52
N ALA A 47 20.79 -10.34 -3.50
CA ALA A 47 21.67 -9.84 -4.55
C ALA A 47 22.82 -9.00 -3.97
N GLU A 48 22.53 -8.10 -3.02
CA GLU A 48 23.58 -7.32 -2.36
C GLU A 48 24.53 -8.20 -1.53
N VAL A 49 24.02 -9.20 -0.81
CA VAL A 49 24.87 -10.14 -0.06
C VAL A 49 25.78 -10.93 -1.01
N HIS A 50 25.24 -11.46 -2.11
CA HIS A 50 26.02 -12.18 -3.11
C HIS A 50 27.03 -11.28 -3.84
N PHE A 51 26.67 -10.03 -4.13
CA PHE A 51 27.58 -9.06 -4.72
C PHE A 51 28.82 -8.88 -3.84
N TRP A 52 28.64 -8.58 -2.55
CA TRP A 52 29.76 -8.35 -1.64
C TRP A 52 30.61 -9.61 -1.42
N LYS A 53 29.97 -10.79 -1.34
CA LYS A 53 30.67 -12.07 -1.25
C LYS A 53 31.52 -12.37 -2.50
N ASN A 54 30.96 -12.15 -3.69
CA ASN A 54 31.68 -12.34 -4.96
C ASN A 54 32.80 -11.31 -5.12
N ARG A 55 32.56 -10.05 -4.76
CA ARG A 55 33.57 -8.99 -4.79
C ARG A 55 34.74 -9.28 -3.85
N ALA A 56 34.45 -9.75 -2.63
CA ALA A 56 35.46 -10.22 -1.69
C ALA A 56 36.31 -11.36 -2.27
N ASN A 57 35.67 -12.41 -2.80
CA ASN A 57 36.36 -13.54 -3.43
C ASN A 57 37.25 -13.13 -4.60
N ASN A 58 36.74 -12.26 -5.48
CA ASN A 58 37.49 -11.75 -6.64
C ASN A 58 38.70 -10.91 -6.20
N LEU A 59 38.52 -9.98 -5.26
CA LEU A 59 39.61 -9.13 -4.78
C LEU A 59 40.66 -9.90 -3.96
N ASN A 60 40.25 -10.91 -3.17
CA ASN A 60 41.18 -11.83 -2.49
C ASN A 60 42.02 -12.62 -3.52
N SER A 61 41.38 -13.09 -4.59
CA SER A 61 42.06 -13.79 -5.69
C SER A 61 43.04 -12.89 -6.42
N ILE A 62 42.64 -11.67 -6.76
CA ILE A 62 43.50 -10.66 -7.42
C ILE A 62 44.67 -10.29 -6.52
N SER A 63 44.44 -10.03 -5.23
CA SER A 63 45.51 -9.74 -4.25
C SER A 63 46.53 -10.89 -4.19
N THR A 64 46.06 -12.14 -4.14
CA THR A 64 46.93 -13.33 -4.19
C THR A 64 47.75 -13.38 -5.48
N GLN A 65 47.13 -13.11 -6.63
CA GLN A 65 47.81 -13.07 -7.93
C GLN A 65 48.87 -11.97 -8.00
N LEU A 66 48.58 -10.77 -7.49
CA LEU A 66 49.50 -9.64 -7.47
C LEU A 66 50.71 -9.90 -6.54
N GLN A 67 50.55 -10.77 -5.55
CA GLN A 67 51.62 -11.18 -4.64
C GLN A 67 52.48 -12.34 -5.15
N MET A 68 52.12 -12.96 -6.28
CA MET A 68 52.90 -14.06 -6.87
C MET A 68 54.31 -13.61 -7.23
N GLU A 69 55.28 -14.50 -7.03
CA GLU A 69 56.69 -14.20 -7.24
C GLU A 69 57.01 -13.80 -8.70
N GLY A 70 56.29 -14.39 -9.66
CA GLY A 70 56.40 -14.01 -11.08
C GLY A 70 56.03 -12.55 -11.33
N VAL A 71 54.94 -12.06 -10.73
CA VAL A 71 54.51 -10.66 -10.86
C VAL A 71 55.52 -9.73 -10.18
N LYS A 72 56.02 -10.10 -9.00
CA LYS A 72 57.06 -9.33 -8.29
C LYS A 72 58.35 -9.20 -9.11
N LYS A 73 58.79 -10.27 -9.76
CA LYS A 73 59.98 -10.26 -10.64
C LYS A 73 59.79 -9.32 -11.84
N VAL A 74 58.61 -9.33 -12.45
CA VAL A 74 58.27 -8.41 -13.55
C VAL A 74 58.33 -6.95 -13.09
N LEU A 75 57.78 -6.64 -11.93
CA LEU A 75 57.79 -5.28 -11.38
C LEU A 75 59.20 -4.79 -11.05
N LEU A 76 60.01 -5.61 -10.37
CA LEU A 76 61.41 -5.28 -10.05
C LEU A 76 62.26 -5.04 -11.30
N PHE A 77 62.06 -5.87 -12.33
CA PHE A 77 62.77 -5.69 -13.61
C PHE A 77 62.39 -4.36 -14.27
N LEU A 78 61.09 -4.05 -14.36
CA LEU A 78 60.60 -2.81 -14.96
C LEU A 78 60.99 -1.56 -14.14
N GLU A 79 61.09 -1.67 -12.82
CA GLU A 79 61.60 -0.62 -11.94
C GLU A 79 63.09 -0.34 -12.19
N ALA A 80 63.91 -1.39 -12.34
CA ALA A 80 65.32 -1.24 -12.70
C ALA A 80 65.51 -0.57 -14.07
N GLN A 81 64.55 -0.75 -14.99
CA GLN A 81 64.51 -0.09 -16.30
C GLN A 81 63.85 1.30 -16.27
N LYS A 82 63.47 1.82 -15.10
CA LYS A 82 62.80 3.12 -14.90
C LYS A 82 61.50 3.28 -15.70
N SER A 83 60.72 2.20 -15.83
CA SER A 83 59.42 2.22 -16.52
C SER A 83 58.45 3.18 -15.84
N THR A 84 57.69 3.94 -16.64
CA THR A 84 56.69 4.90 -16.16
C THR A 84 55.42 4.23 -15.63
N TYR A 85 55.22 2.93 -15.90
CA TYR A 85 54.03 2.18 -15.51
C TYR A 85 54.06 1.64 -14.07
N ILE A 86 55.23 1.64 -13.41
CA ILE A 86 55.38 1.09 -12.05
C ILE A 86 54.63 1.90 -11.00
N THR A 87 54.80 3.23 -10.99
CA THR A 87 54.15 4.09 -10.00
C THR A 87 52.62 4.01 -10.07
N PRO A 88 51.97 4.08 -11.26
CA PRO A 88 50.53 3.85 -11.38
C PRO A 88 50.09 2.43 -10.95
N PHE A 89 50.89 1.41 -11.24
CA PHE A 89 50.55 0.04 -10.86
C PHE A 89 50.66 -0.20 -9.35
N ALA A 90 51.66 0.40 -8.68
CA ALA A 90 51.77 0.36 -7.22
C ALA A 90 50.58 1.05 -6.53
N ARG A 91 50.07 2.15 -7.09
CA ARG A 91 48.82 2.78 -6.62
C ARG A 91 47.63 1.86 -6.79
N LEU A 92 47.52 1.19 -7.94
CA LEU A 92 46.47 0.20 -8.19
C LEU A 92 46.52 -0.96 -7.20
N GLN A 93 47.71 -1.46 -6.85
CA GLN A 93 47.85 -2.50 -5.82
C GLN A 93 47.31 -2.03 -4.47
N LYS A 94 47.59 -0.78 -4.08
CA LYS A 94 47.03 -0.19 -2.86
C LYS A 94 45.50 -0.06 -2.93
N GLU A 95 44.96 0.42 -4.06
CA GLU A 95 43.51 0.50 -4.29
C GLU A 95 42.84 -0.88 -4.18
N VAL A 96 43.49 -1.93 -4.67
CA VAL A 96 43.01 -3.32 -4.54
C VAL A 96 42.98 -3.76 -3.08
N GLU A 97 44.05 -3.51 -2.31
CA GLU A 97 44.09 -3.87 -0.88
C GLU A 97 43.01 -3.12 -0.09
N ASP A 98 42.86 -1.82 -0.30
CA ASP A 98 41.83 -1.00 0.36
C ASP A 98 40.42 -1.51 0.01
N ALA A 99 40.14 -1.80 -1.27
CA ALA A 99 38.86 -2.35 -1.72
C ALA A 99 38.62 -3.78 -1.22
N ARG A 100 39.68 -4.58 -1.09
CA ARG A 100 39.61 -5.97 -0.57
C ARG A 100 39.21 -5.95 0.89
N ASP A 101 39.85 -5.11 1.70
CA ASP A 101 39.54 -4.98 3.12
C ASP A 101 38.09 -4.53 3.34
N GLU A 102 37.64 -3.56 2.55
CA GLU A 102 36.23 -3.15 2.50
C GLU A 102 35.29 -4.31 2.13
N ALA A 103 35.56 -5.02 1.03
CA ALA A 103 34.68 -6.09 0.56
C ALA A 103 34.59 -7.26 1.55
N ASN A 104 35.72 -7.62 2.18
CA ASN A 104 35.76 -8.67 3.20
C ASN A 104 34.96 -8.30 4.44
N GLU A 105 35.09 -7.06 4.93
CA GLU A 105 34.34 -6.60 6.09
C GLU A 105 32.84 -6.52 5.80
N ASN A 106 32.46 -5.92 4.67
CA ASN A 106 31.06 -5.84 4.24
C ASN A 106 30.45 -7.23 4.09
N SER A 107 31.14 -8.16 3.42
CA SER A 107 30.67 -9.53 3.28
C SER A 107 30.49 -10.21 4.64
N ARG A 108 31.38 -9.98 5.61
CA ARG A 108 31.26 -10.56 6.96
C ARG A 108 30.03 -10.03 7.70
N PHE A 109 29.75 -8.73 7.61
CA PHE A 109 28.59 -8.13 8.29
C PHE A 109 27.27 -8.53 7.61
N LEU A 110 27.20 -8.50 6.28
CA LEU A 110 25.98 -8.80 5.53
C LEU A 110 25.54 -10.26 5.65
N VAL A 111 26.45 -11.21 5.91
CA VAL A 111 26.09 -12.59 6.23
C VAL A 111 25.16 -12.68 7.45
N ALA A 112 25.24 -11.73 8.40
CA ALA A 112 24.31 -11.70 9.55
C ALA A 112 22.85 -11.39 9.15
N LEU A 113 22.62 -10.78 7.99
CA LEU A 113 21.28 -10.56 7.44
C LEU A 113 20.71 -11.78 6.73
N GLU A 114 21.54 -12.69 6.20
CA GLU A 114 21.08 -13.81 5.35
C GLU A 114 19.91 -14.60 5.97
N PRO A 115 19.92 -14.97 7.27
CA PRO A 115 18.80 -15.72 7.85
C PRO A 115 17.49 -14.91 7.91
N HIS A 116 17.58 -13.60 8.15
CA HIS A 116 16.42 -12.71 8.23
C HIS A 116 15.84 -12.46 6.84
N LEU A 117 16.70 -12.22 5.85
CA LEU A 117 16.31 -12.04 4.45
C LEU A 117 15.72 -13.34 3.87
N SER A 118 16.31 -14.49 4.18
CA SER A 118 15.80 -15.81 3.76
C SER A 118 14.39 -16.05 4.27
N ARG A 119 14.11 -15.69 5.53
CA ARG A 119 12.75 -15.76 6.08
C ARG A 119 11.78 -14.79 5.40
N LEU A 120 12.24 -13.59 5.06
CA LEU A 120 11.44 -12.58 4.38
C LEU A 120 11.08 -12.99 2.94
N MET A 121 11.99 -13.62 2.21
CA MET A 121 11.77 -14.05 0.82
C MET A 121 11.15 -15.46 0.72
N SER A 122 11.02 -16.18 1.83
CA SER A 122 10.49 -17.55 1.85
C SER A 122 9.09 -17.61 1.22
N GLU A 123 8.90 -18.53 0.27
CA GLU A 123 7.60 -18.70 -0.40
C GLU A 123 6.54 -19.30 0.51
N SER A 124 6.97 -20.05 1.54
CA SER A 124 6.08 -20.60 2.57
C SER A 124 5.84 -19.64 3.73
N ALA A 125 6.32 -18.39 3.65
CA ALA A 125 6.07 -17.41 4.71
C ALA A 125 4.60 -16.99 4.69
N ASP A 126 4.01 -16.91 5.88
CA ASP A 126 2.68 -16.33 6.03
C ASP A 126 2.76 -14.81 5.82
N PHE A 127 2.22 -14.33 4.71
CA PHE A 127 2.22 -12.91 4.37
C PHE A 127 1.50 -12.07 5.44
N GLU A 128 0.48 -12.61 6.11
CA GLU A 128 -0.28 -11.87 7.10
C GLU A 128 0.54 -11.48 8.34
N THR A 129 1.64 -12.18 8.59
CA THR A 129 2.54 -11.95 9.72
C THR A 129 3.95 -11.50 9.30
N LEU A 130 4.12 -11.15 8.01
CA LEU A 130 5.39 -10.71 7.44
C LEU A 130 5.93 -9.44 8.12
N ASP A 131 5.03 -8.57 8.57
CA ASP A 131 5.35 -7.33 9.28
C ASP A 131 6.16 -7.54 10.57
N ARG A 132 5.96 -8.68 11.24
CA ARG A 132 6.72 -9.07 12.43
C ARG A 132 8.20 -9.32 12.17
N LEU A 133 8.59 -9.55 10.91
CA LEU A 133 9.99 -9.78 10.54
C LEU A 133 10.78 -8.49 10.36
N PHE A 134 10.10 -7.36 10.11
CA PHE A 134 10.76 -6.10 9.78
C PHE A 134 11.64 -5.58 10.91
N GLU A 135 11.17 -5.68 12.16
CA GLU A 135 11.96 -5.25 13.31
C GLU A 135 13.30 -5.97 13.40
N GLY A 136 13.30 -7.30 13.22
CA GLY A 136 14.53 -8.09 13.23
C GLY A 136 15.48 -7.70 12.10
N VAL A 137 14.95 -7.50 10.89
CA VAL A 137 15.75 -7.06 9.73
C VAL A 137 16.39 -5.69 10.00
N PHE A 138 15.60 -4.68 10.38
CA PHE A 138 16.11 -3.33 10.62
C PHE A 138 17.01 -3.24 11.85
N HIS A 139 16.81 -4.09 12.86
CA HIS A 139 17.72 -4.19 13.99
C HIS A 139 19.13 -4.60 13.55
N VAL A 140 19.23 -5.66 12.73
CA VAL A 140 20.53 -6.11 12.22
C VAL A 140 21.16 -5.04 11.34
N ILE A 141 20.38 -4.36 10.48
CA ILE A 141 20.88 -3.24 9.65
C ILE A 141 21.44 -2.12 10.53
N LEU A 142 20.75 -1.73 11.61
CA LEU A 142 21.23 -0.71 12.54
C LEU A 142 22.54 -1.15 13.23
N MET A 143 22.64 -2.42 13.61
CA MET A 143 23.87 -2.97 14.20
C MET A 143 25.02 -2.92 13.19
N ILE A 144 24.80 -3.32 11.94
CA ILE A 144 25.83 -3.21 10.89
C ILE A 144 26.25 -1.76 10.71
N TRP A 145 25.30 -0.83 10.61
CA TRP A 145 25.60 0.59 10.47
C TRP A 145 26.48 1.13 11.61
N LYS A 146 26.23 0.67 12.84
CA LYS A 146 26.96 1.13 14.03
C LYS A 146 28.37 0.54 14.12
N TYR A 147 28.56 -0.72 13.75
CA TYR A 147 29.81 -1.45 14.00
C TYR A 147 30.67 -1.67 12.75
N SER A 148 30.12 -1.54 11.55
CA SER A 148 30.89 -1.65 10.31
C SER A 148 31.65 -0.37 10.03
N LYS A 149 32.91 -0.52 9.65
CA LYS A 149 33.75 0.60 9.21
C LYS A 149 33.37 1.11 7.82
N TYR A 150 32.91 0.21 6.94
CA TYR A 150 32.66 0.50 5.53
C TYR A 150 31.17 0.48 5.16
N TYR A 151 30.34 -0.34 5.82
CA TYR A 151 28.90 -0.47 5.54
C TYR A 151 28.06 0.50 6.40
N ASN A 152 28.41 1.78 6.38
CA ASN A 152 27.75 2.84 7.16
C ASN A 152 27.49 4.11 6.31
N THR A 153 27.17 3.91 5.03
CA THR A 153 26.90 4.99 4.08
C THR A 153 25.46 4.99 3.62
N LEU A 154 24.89 6.18 3.40
CA LEU A 154 23.47 6.32 3.02
C LEU A 154 23.14 5.66 1.68
N VAL A 155 24.10 5.65 0.76
CA VAL A 155 23.94 5.05 -0.56
C VAL A 155 23.70 3.54 -0.43
N ARG A 156 24.52 2.84 0.36
CA ARG A 156 24.38 1.39 0.60
C ARG A 156 23.09 1.05 1.33
N LEU A 157 22.78 1.82 2.37
CA LEU A 157 21.53 1.66 3.09
C LEU A 157 20.31 1.85 2.16
N ALA A 158 20.33 2.86 1.30
CA ALA A 158 19.26 3.11 0.35
C ALA A 158 19.08 1.96 -0.65
N VAL A 159 20.18 1.39 -1.15
CA VAL A 159 20.17 0.20 -2.01
C VAL A 159 19.52 -0.98 -1.28
N LEU A 160 20.01 -1.35 -0.11
CA LEU A 160 19.48 -2.48 0.67
C LEU A 160 17.98 -2.33 0.96
N VAL A 161 17.55 -1.15 1.40
CA VAL A 161 16.13 -0.90 1.71
C VAL A 161 15.28 -0.96 0.45
N ARG A 162 15.78 -0.49 -0.70
CA ARG A 162 15.07 -0.65 -1.98
C ARG A 162 14.92 -2.12 -2.37
N GLU A 163 15.95 -2.94 -2.16
CA GLU A 163 15.84 -4.38 -2.40
C GLU A 163 14.81 -5.02 -1.46
N ILE A 164 14.77 -4.63 -0.19
CA ILE A 164 13.77 -5.13 0.78
C ILE A 164 12.35 -4.73 0.34
N CYS A 165 12.16 -3.49 -0.11
CA CYS A 165 10.88 -3.05 -0.69
C CYS A 165 10.47 -3.91 -1.89
N ASN A 166 11.41 -4.28 -2.77
CA ASN A 166 11.13 -5.14 -3.92
C ASN A 166 10.63 -6.52 -3.48
N THR A 167 11.26 -7.12 -2.47
CA THR A 167 10.81 -8.41 -1.90
C THR A 167 9.41 -8.32 -1.31
N VAL A 168 9.10 -7.26 -0.55
CA VAL A 168 7.76 -7.08 0.04
C VAL A 168 6.70 -6.91 -1.06
N ILE A 169 7.00 -6.17 -2.13
CA ILE A 169 6.10 -6.06 -3.30
C ILE A 169 5.90 -7.43 -3.96
N GLN A 170 6.96 -8.21 -4.15
CA GLN A 170 6.85 -9.54 -4.75
C GLN A 170 6.04 -10.51 -3.90
N GLN A 171 6.24 -10.50 -2.58
CA GLN A 171 5.44 -11.27 -1.63
C GLN A 171 3.97 -10.84 -1.66
N ALA A 172 3.68 -9.54 -1.73
CA ALA A 172 2.32 -9.03 -1.84
C ALA A 172 1.62 -9.47 -3.13
N ARG A 173 2.31 -9.42 -4.28
CA ARG A 173 1.78 -9.89 -5.58
C ARG A 173 1.54 -11.40 -5.62
N ARG A 174 2.30 -12.18 -4.84
CA ARG A 174 2.08 -13.62 -4.67
C ARG A 174 0.88 -13.90 -3.77
N TYR A 175 0.73 -13.13 -2.70
CA TYR A 175 -0.40 -13.25 -1.77
C TYR A 175 -1.73 -12.90 -2.45
N VAL A 176 -1.77 -11.80 -3.23
CA VAL A 176 -2.96 -11.40 -3.99
C VAL A 176 -2.54 -10.82 -5.35
N SER A 177 -2.99 -11.49 -6.42
CA SER A 177 -2.78 -11.02 -7.79
C SER A 177 -4.00 -10.24 -8.29
N GLY A 178 -3.80 -9.37 -9.29
CA GLY A 178 -4.92 -8.62 -9.89
C GLY A 178 -6.00 -9.55 -10.47
N LYS A 179 -5.57 -10.67 -11.07
CA LYS A 179 -6.48 -11.71 -11.56
C LYS A 179 -7.32 -12.33 -10.44
N ALA A 180 -6.69 -12.68 -9.31
CA ALA A 180 -7.40 -13.22 -8.16
C ALA A 180 -8.44 -12.23 -7.59
N VAL A 181 -8.12 -10.93 -7.56
CA VAL A 181 -9.08 -9.88 -7.18
C VAL A 181 -10.29 -9.90 -8.09
N PHE A 182 -10.09 -9.94 -9.42
CA PHE A 182 -11.20 -9.98 -10.36
C PHE A 182 -12.01 -11.26 -10.29
N GLU A 183 -11.38 -12.42 -10.10
CA GLU A 183 -12.05 -13.71 -9.91
C GLU A 183 -12.92 -13.71 -8.64
N MET A 184 -12.39 -13.21 -7.52
CA MET A 184 -13.17 -13.08 -6.27
C MET A 184 -14.35 -12.12 -6.43
N VAL A 185 -14.15 -10.99 -7.12
CA VAL A 185 -15.25 -10.05 -7.41
C VAL A 185 -16.32 -10.69 -8.29
N ALA A 186 -15.93 -11.44 -9.32
CA ALA A 186 -16.88 -12.15 -10.18
C ALA A 186 -17.61 -13.30 -9.44
N GLY A 187 -16.98 -13.87 -8.41
CA GLY A 187 -17.54 -14.93 -7.56
C GLY A 187 -18.36 -14.45 -6.36
N ASP A 188 -18.70 -13.16 -6.27
CA ASP A 188 -19.40 -12.55 -5.11
C ASP A 188 -18.61 -12.62 -3.78
N GLU A 189 -17.28 -12.77 -3.87
CA GLU A 189 -16.34 -12.80 -2.74
C GLU A 189 -15.56 -11.48 -2.60
N ALA A 190 -16.13 -10.36 -3.07
CA ALA A 190 -15.52 -9.03 -2.98
C ALA A 190 -15.05 -8.63 -1.56
N PRO A 191 -15.76 -8.98 -0.46
CA PRO A 191 -15.28 -8.73 0.90
C PRO A 191 -13.96 -9.44 1.24
N ALA A 192 -13.75 -10.66 0.73
CA ALA A 192 -12.50 -11.39 0.92
C ALA A 192 -11.35 -10.68 0.19
N ALA A 193 -11.58 -10.26 -1.05
CA ALA A 193 -10.61 -9.50 -1.83
C ALA A 193 -10.23 -8.17 -1.15
N SER A 194 -11.22 -7.40 -0.67
CA SER A 194 -10.99 -6.16 0.09
C SER A 194 -10.13 -6.42 1.34
N GLY A 195 -10.46 -7.46 2.12
CA GLY A 195 -9.69 -7.87 3.29
C GLY A 195 -8.23 -8.22 2.97
N MET A 196 -7.98 -8.94 1.88
CA MET A 196 -6.61 -9.27 1.43
C MET A 196 -5.83 -8.03 0.99
N LEU A 197 -6.45 -7.13 0.21
CA LEU A 197 -5.82 -5.88 -0.23
C LEU A 197 -5.51 -4.97 0.97
N HIS A 198 -6.41 -4.91 1.96
CA HIS A 198 -6.17 -4.19 3.20
C HIS A 198 -4.97 -4.75 3.97
N ARG A 199 -4.81 -6.08 4.02
CA ARG A 199 -3.63 -6.72 4.61
C ARG A 199 -2.34 -6.33 3.88
N VAL A 200 -2.35 -6.31 2.55
CA VAL A 200 -1.20 -5.82 1.75
C VAL A 200 -0.84 -4.38 2.12
N LEU A 201 -1.82 -3.49 2.17
CA LEU A 201 -1.61 -2.10 2.56
C LEU A 201 -1.00 -1.99 3.96
N ARG A 202 -1.49 -2.79 4.93
CA ARG A 202 -0.94 -2.83 6.29
C ARG A 202 0.53 -3.25 6.30
N VAL A 203 0.87 -4.33 5.60
CA VAL A 203 2.25 -4.84 5.55
C VAL A 203 3.19 -3.84 4.86
N CYS A 204 2.81 -3.30 3.70
CA CYS A 204 3.64 -2.32 2.99
C CYS A 204 3.86 -1.03 3.80
N ARG A 205 2.81 -0.50 4.43
CA ARG A 205 2.91 0.68 5.31
C ARG A 205 3.71 0.37 6.58
N GLY A 206 3.58 -0.84 7.11
CA GLY A 206 4.34 -1.33 8.27
C GLY A 206 5.85 -1.34 8.02
N LEU A 207 6.31 -1.70 6.82
CA LEU A 207 7.73 -1.63 6.45
C LEU A 207 8.27 -0.20 6.57
N LYS A 208 7.53 0.77 6.02
CA LYS A 208 7.90 2.19 6.04
C LYS A 208 7.92 2.75 7.47
N ALA A 209 6.88 2.45 8.26
CA ALA A 209 6.80 2.85 9.66
C ALA A 209 7.93 2.25 10.51
N CYS A 210 8.27 0.98 10.26
CA CYS A 210 9.40 0.32 10.94
C CYS A 210 10.72 0.99 10.56
N PHE A 211 10.93 1.32 9.29
CA PHE A 211 12.12 2.06 8.85
C PHE A 211 12.23 3.42 9.56
N GLU A 212 11.14 4.19 9.62
CA GLU A 212 11.10 5.50 10.31
C GLU A 212 11.43 5.36 11.81
N THR A 213 10.91 4.32 12.46
CA THR A 213 11.23 4.02 13.86
C THR A 213 12.74 3.78 14.05
N TYR A 214 13.36 3.03 13.14
CA TYR A 214 14.81 2.76 13.19
C TYR A 214 15.66 3.96 12.77
N GLN A 215 15.15 4.85 11.91
CA GLN A 215 15.75 6.13 11.58
C GLN A 215 15.85 7.03 12.83
N ASP A 216 14.83 7.01 13.68
CA ASP A 216 14.85 7.69 14.98
C ASP A 216 15.79 7.02 15.99
N ALA A 217 15.77 5.69 16.07
CA ALA A 217 16.67 4.93 16.95
C ALA A 217 18.15 5.16 16.59
N ALA A 218 18.50 5.20 15.29
CA ALA A 218 19.86 5.49 14.83
C ALA A 218 20.37 6.85 15.33
N SER A 219 19.48 7.83 15.40
CA SER A 219 19.79 9.20 15.82
C SER A 219 20.08 9.29 17.32
N THR A 220 19.41 8.48 18.13
CA THR A 220 19.57 8.47 19.60
C THR A 220 20.76 7.61 20.05
N CYS A 221 21.12 6.58 19.29
CA CYS A 221 22.17 5.61 19.66
C CYS A 221 23.61 6.03 19.32
N GLY A 222 23.84 7.29 18.96
CA GLY A 222 25.18 7.81 18.64
C GLY A 222 25.77 7.32 17.32
N ALA A 223 24.98 6.67 16.47
CA ALA A 223 25.42 6.12 15.18
C ALA A 223 25.47 7.17 14.04
N GLY A 224 25.48 8.46 14.41
CA GLY A 224 25.37 9.61 13.52
C GLY A 224 23.93 9.88 13.06
N SER A 225 23.62 11.14 12.75
CA SER A 225 22.32 11.55 12.21
C SER A 225 22.07 11.11 10.75
N GLY A 226 22.96 10.28 10.19
CA GLY A 226 23.01 9.97 8.77
C GLY A 226 21.66 9.52 8.21
N TRP A 227 20.98 8.59 8.90
CA TRP A 227 19.69 8.07 8.43
C TRP A 227 18.65 9.18 8.23
N ARG A 228 18.62 10.22 9.08
CA ARG A 228 17.65 11.33 8.97
C ARG A 228 17.86 12.21 7.75
N THR A 229 19.07 12.26 7.22
CA THR A 229 19.39 13.03 6.00
C THR A 229 18.91 12.32 4.74
N MET A 230 18.46 11.08 4.85
CA MET A 230 18.04 10.27 3.72
C MET A 230 16.66 10.69 3.20
N LYS A 231 16.57 10.93 1.88
CA LYS A 231 15.30 11.28 1.23
C LYS A 231 14.45 10.01 1.09
N LEU A 232 13.38 9.91 1.88
CA LEU A 232 12.45 8.77 1.83
C LEU A 232 11.90 8.51 0.42
N SER A 233 11.62 9.56 -0.36
CA SER A 233 11.12 9.44 -1.74
C SER A 233 12.08 8.71 -2.69
N ALA A 234 13.39 8.77 -2.45
CA ALA A 234 14.38 8.10 -3.28
C ALA A 234 14.43 6.57 -3.03
N ILE A 235 13.92 6.12 -1.88
CA ILE A 235 13.94 4.71 -1.46
C ILE A 235 12.58 4.08 -1.65
N PHE A 236 11.55 4.78 -1.19
CA PHE A 236 10.19 4.25 -1.16
C PHE A 236 9.39 4.58 -2.41
N GLY A 237 9.92 5.34 -3.40
CA GLY A 237 9.14 5.75 -4.57
C GLY A 237 8.41 4.61 -5.29
N ARG A 238 9.04 3.44 -5.44
CA ARG A 238 8.38 2.25 -6.01
C ARG A 238 7.35 1.63 -5.07
N LEU A 239 7.66 1.55 -3.77
CA LEU A 239 6.72 1.02 -2.77
C LEU A 239 5.49 1.92 -2.64
N ASP A 240 5.68 3.24 -2.62
CA ASP A 240 4.63 4.24 -2.54
C ASP A 240 3.70 4.13 -3.77
N ALA A 241 4.26 4.01 -4.98
CA ALA A 241 3.48 3.77 -6.20
C ALA A 241 2.71 2.44 -6.17
N PHE A 242 3.29 1.38 -5.59
CA PHE A 242 2.58 0.11 -5.36
C PHE A 242 1.45 0.26 -4.34
N VAL A 243 1.69 0.96 -3.22
CA VAL A 243 0.67 1.23 -2.20
C VAL A 243 -0.49 2.04 -2.78
N GLU A 244 -0.22 3.05 -3.60
CA GLU A 244 -1.27 3.78 -4.33
C GLU A 244 -2.07 2.84 -5.22
N ARG A 245 -1.41 1.97 -5.99
CA ARG A 245 -2.08 0.99 -6.84
C ARG A 245 -2.99 0.03 -6.05
N VAL A 246 -2.49 -0.51 -4.95
CA VAL A 246 -3.27 -1.40 -4.07
C VAL A 246 -4.43 -0.65 -3.42
N THR A 247 -4.25 0.64 -3.10
CA THR A 247 -5.32 1.48 -2.55
C THR A 247 -6.43 1.67 -3.58
N ASP A 248 -6.08 1.97 -4.84
CA ASP A 248 -7.06 2.06 -5.93
C ASP A 248 -7.82 0.73 -6.14
N ALA A 249 -7.13 -0.41 -6.08
CA ALA A 249 -7.75 -1.73 -6.18
C ALA A 249 -8.67 -2.04 -4.97
N HIS A 250 -8.26 -1.64 -3.77
CA HIS A 250 -9.07 -1.78 -2.55
C HIS A 250 -10.35 -0.93 -2.65
N ASP A 251 -10.23 0.33 -3.07
CA ASP A 251 -11.36 1.23 -3.28
C ASP A 251 -12.34 0.72 -4.35
N PHE A 252 -11.82 0.05 -5.38
CA PHE A 252 -12.63 -0.68 -6.35
C PHE A 252 -13.44 -1.80 -5.66
N THR A 253 -12.80 -2.67 -4.88
CA THR A 253 -13.50 -3.76 -4.16
C THR A 253 -14.53 -3.24 -3.16
N ASP A 254 -14.22 -2.16 -2.43
CA ASP A 254 -15.17 -1.53 -1.50
C ASP A 254 -16.36 -0.91 -2.24
N THR A 255 -16.13 -0.34 -3.42
CA THR A 255 -17.20 0.17 -4.28
C THR A 255 -18.12 -0.95 -4.73
N VAL A 256 -17.57 -2.11 -5.13
CA VAL A 256 -18.34 -3.30 -5.49
C VAL A 256 -19.20 -3.78 -4.32
N ILE A 257 -18.63 -3.91 -3.12
CA ILE A 257 -19.37 -4.34 -1.92
C ILE A 257 -20.55 -3.39 -1.65
N LYS A 258 -20.32 -2.08 -1.74
CA LYS A 258 -21.36 -1.07 -1.49
C LYS A 258 -22.46 -1.14 -2.56
N PHE A 259 -22.10 -1.12 -3.85
CA PHE A 259 -23.08 -1.16 -4.94
C PHE A 259 -23.78 -2.51 -5.11
N GLY A 260 -23.19 -3.62 -4.65
CA GLY A 260 -23.85 -4.93 -4.59
C GLY A 260 -25.11 -4.92 -3.73
N ARG A 261 -25.18 -4.04 -2.72
CA ARG A 261 -26.39 -3.88 -1.89
C ARG A 261 -27.58 -3.29 -2.63
N LEU A 262 -27.37 -2.62 -3.77
CA LEU A 262 -28.44 -2.01 -4.58
C LEU A 262 -29.44 -3.04 -5.12
N GLU A 263 -29.04 -4.30 -5.29
CA GLU A 263 -29.92 -5.37 -5.74
C GLU A 263 -31.14 -5.56 -4.84
N ARG A 264 -31.02 -5.21 -3.55
CA ARG A 264 -32.06 -5.41 -2.53
C ARG A 264 -32.80 -4.13 -2.16
N VAL A 265 -32.56 -3.02 -2.86
CA VAL A 265 -33.15 -1.72 -2.52
C VAL A 265 -34.48 -1.54 -3.24
N ASP A 266 -35.57 -1.66 -2.47
CA ASP A 266 -36.91 -1.33 -2.93
C ASP A 266 -37.40 -0.02 -2.31
N ILE A 267 -37.84 0.90 -3.16
CA ILE A 267 -38.37 2.20 -2.75
C ILE A 267 -39.90 2.10 -2.70
N GLY A 268 -40.46 2.27 -1.49
CA GLY A 268 -41.91 2.42 -1.29
C GLY A 268 -42.41 3.83 -1.61
N GLY A 269 -43.73 4.00 -1.69
CA GLY A 269 -44.37 5.31 -1.95
C GLY A 269 -45.17 5.31 -3.24
N THR A 270 -45.76 6.46 -3.58
CA THR A 270 -46.61 6.60 -4.78
C THR A 270 -45.79 6.54 -6.07
N LYS A 271 -44.55 7.05 -6.04
CA LYS A 271 -43.57 6.94 -7.12
C LYS A 271 -42.59 5.77 -6.95
N GLY A 272 -42.80 4.92 -5.94
CA GLY A 272 -41.87 3.88 -5.54
C GLY A 272 -41.49 2.91 -6.66
N ARG A 273 -42.45 2.49 -7.50
CA ARG A 273 -42.20 1.60 -8.64
C ARG A 273 -41.24 2.20 -9.67
N PHE A 274 -41.42 3.47 -10.00
CA PHE A 274 -40.55 4.17 -10.96
C PHE A 274 -39.16 4.38 -10.37
N LEU A 275 -39.07 4.80 -9.10
CA LEU A 275 -37.78 5.01 -8.43
C LEU A 275 -37.00 3.70 -8.26
N SER A 276 -37.67 2.60 -7.93
CA SER A 276 -37.06 1.27 -7.85
C SER A 276 -36.53 0.82 -9.21
N GLN A 277 -37.28 1.07 -10.29
CA GLN A 277 -36.80 0.79 -11.65
C GLN A 277 -35.57 1.64 -12.03
N CYS A 278 -35.49 2.88 -11.57
CA CYS A 278 -34.28 3.71 -11.72
C CYS A 278 -33.07 3.10 -10.97
N VAL A 279 -33.28 2.55 -9.76
CA VAL A 279 -32.21 1.86 -9.01
C VAL A 279 -31.73 0.62 -9.73
N VAL A 280 -32.64 -0.20 -10.26
CA VAL A 280 -32.29 -1.40 -11.07
C VAL A 280 -31.44 -1.00 -12.27
N ARG A 281 -31.83 0.04 -13.02
CA ARG A 281 -31.03 0.53 -14.16
C ARG A 281 -29.65 1.04 -13.73
N ILE A 282 -29.56 1.75 -12.61
CA ILE A 282 -28.27 2.18 -12.04
C ILE A 282 -27.39 0.97 -11.69
N HIS A 283 -27.98 -0.10 -11.17
CA HIS A 283 -27.26 -1.33 -10.86
C HIS A 283 -26.78 -2.05 -12.14
N GLU A 284 -27.61 -2.13 -13.19
CA GLU A 284 -27.21 -2.69 -14.48
C GLU A 284 -26.01 -1.94 -15.09
N GLU A 285 -26.07 -0.60 -15.14
CA GLU A 285 -24.96 0.24 -15.61
C GLU A 285 -23.70 0.11 -14.74
N PHE A 286 -23.88 -0.09 -13.44
CA PHE A 286 -22.77 -0.40 -12.53
C PHE A 286 -22.08 -1.72 -12.90
N GLN A 287 -22.85 -2.78 -13.15
CA GLN A 287 -22.30 -4.08 -13.56
C GLN A 287 -21.54 -3.96 -14.89
N GLU A 288 -22.06 -3.20 -15.86
CA GLU A 288 -21.35 -2.93 -17.11
C GLU A 288 -20.01 -2.20 -16.87
N ALA A 289 -19.98 -1.22 -15.97
CA ALA A 289 -18.75 -0.51 -15.61
C ALA A 289 -17.72 -1.44 -14.94
N VAL A 290 -18.17 -2.34 -14.06
CA VAL A 290 -17.32 -3.37 -13.43
C VAL A 290 -16.77 -4.33 -14.48
N MET A 291 -17.61 -4.88 -15.37
CA MET A 291 -17.19 -5.80 -16.43
C MET A 291 -16.17 -5.14 -17.37
N LYS A 292 -16.39 -3.87 -17.72
CA LYS A 292 -15.43 -3.10 -18.52
C LYS A 292 -14.08 -2.96 -17.82
N PHE A 293 -14.05 -2.70 -16.52
CA PHE A 293 -12.79 -2.61 -15.78
C PHE A 293 -12.10 -3.98 -15.61
N GLN A 294 -12.88 -5.04 -15.39
CA GLN A 294 -12.37 -6.42 -15.32
C GLN A 294 -11.83 -6.95 -16.66
N SER A 295 -12.23 -6.35 -17.78
CA SER A 295 -11.72 -6.71 -19.12
C SER A 295 -10.30 -6.22 -19.42
N ALA A 296 -9.62 -5.61 -18.44
CA ALA A 296 -8.23 -5.21 -18.59
C ALA A 296 -7.31 -6.40 -18.95
N GLU A 297 -6.53 -6.25 -20.02
CA GLU A 297 -5.62 -7.30 -20.53
C GLU A 297 -4.29 -7.39 -19.76
N TYR A 298 -4.15 -6.64 -18.68
CA TYR A 298 -2.92 -6.50 -17.90
C TYR A 298 -3.17 -6.77 -16.41
N ASP A 299 -2.10 -7.04 -15.67
CA ASP A 299 -2.17 -7.20 -14.21
C ASP A 299 -2.35 -5.83 -13.54
N ILE A 300 -3.53 -5.63 -12.94
CA ILE A 300 -3.83 -4.38 -12.22
C ILE A 300 -2.88 -4.11 -11.05
N MET A 301 -2.21 -5.13 -10.51
CA MET A 301 -1.23 -4.97 -9.43
C MET A 301 0.18 -4.58 -9.93
N ASP A 302 0.41 -4.52 -11.25
CA ASP A 302 1.69 -4.10 -11.81
C ASP A 302 1.81 -2.58 -11.92
N VAL A 303 2.79 -2.01 -11.22
CA VAL A 303 3.06 -0.57 -11.17
C VAL A 303 3.59 -0.03 -12.49
N ASN A 304 4.23 -0.87 -13.31
CA ASN A 304 4.80 -0.45 -14.60
C ASN A 304 3.72 -0.25 -15.67
N GLU A 305 2.54 -0.80 -15.45
CA GLU A 305 1.44 -0.71 -16.40
C GLU A 305 0.77 0.66 -16.35
N LYS A 306 0.83 1.38 -17.47
CA LYS A 306 0.34 2.76 -17.59
C LYS A 306 -1.15 2.81 -17.92
N GLY A 307 -1.72 1.74 -18.48
CA GLY A 307 -3.14 1.65 -18.82
C GLY A 307 -4.06 1.79 -17.61
N PHE A 308 -3.63 1.27 -16.46
CA PHE A 308 -4.43 1.25 -15.23
C PHE A 308 -4.99 2.61 -14.83
N SER A 309 -4.14 3.64 -14.78
CA SER A 309 -4.57 4.96 -14.29
C SER A 309 -5.70 5.53 -15.14
N ARG A 310 -5.64 5.34 -16.46
CA ARG A 310 -6.68 5.76 -17.40
C ARG A 310 -7.97 4.98 -17.17
N ASP A 311 -7.88 3.64 -17.12
CA ASP A 311 -9.06 2.77 -17.05
C ASP A 311 -9.76 2.90 -15.70
N TYR A 312 -8.99 3.01 -14.60
CA TYR A 312 -9.52 3.28 -13.27
C TYR A 312 -10.12 4.69 -13.14
N CYS A 313 -9.52 5.70 -13.79
CA CYS A 313 -10.12 7.03 -13.85
C CYS A 313 -11.48 7.02 -14.57
N ALA A 314 -11.59 6.29 -15.68
CA ALA A 314 -12.85 6.10 -16.40
C ALA A 314 -13.90 5.38 -15.54
N PHE A 315 -13.50 4.33 -14.81
CA PHE A 315 -14.36 3.65 -13.83
C PHE A 315 -14.85 4.62 -12.76
N ARG A 316 -13.96 5.36 -12.08
CA ARG A 316 -14.33 6.35 -11.06
C ARG A 316 -15.28 7.44 -11.59
N ALA A 317 -15.08 7.89 -12.83
CA ALA A 317 -15.97 8.85 -13.46
C ALA A 317 -17.39 8.28 -13.65
N ALA A 318 -17.52 7.03 -14.09
CA ALA A 318 -18.80 6.34 -14.20
C ALA A 318 -19.48 6.17 -12.82
N ILE A 319 -18.74 5.71 -11.81
CA ILE A 319 -19.25 5.58 -10.43
C ILE A 319 -19.74 6.91 -9.87
N ARG A 320 -19.04 8.01 -10.14
CA ARG A 320 -19.45 9.35 -9.72
C ARG A 320 -20.78 9.78 -10.35
N ASP A 321 -21.00 9.48 -11.62
CA ASP A 321 -22.29 9.74 -12.29
C ASP A 321 -23.43 8.93 -11.64
N LEU A 322 -23.18 7.63 -11.41
CA LEU A 322 -24.14 6.75 -10.75
C LEU A 322 -24.47 7.21 -9.33
N ASP A 323 -23.48 7.65 -8.55
CA ASP A 323 -23.68 8.23 -7.21
C ASP A 323 -24.58 9.48 -7.25
N GLN A 324 -24.35 10.38 -8.21
CA GLN A 324 -25.16 11.60 -8.36
C GLN A 324 -26.62 11.28 -8.73
N ARG A 325 -26.82 10.29 -9.60
CA ARG A 325 -28.15 9.80 -9.98
C ARG A 325 -28.84 9.12 -8.80
N LEU A 326 -28.11 8.31 -8.04
CA LEU A 326 -28.63 7.64 -6.85
C LEU A 326 -29.05 8.66 -5.77
N ALA A 327 -28.25 9.71 -5.56
CA ALA A 327 -28.62 10.82 -4.68
C ALA A 327 -29.90 11.54 -5.15
N SER A 328 -30.07 11.72 -6.46
CA SER A 328 -31.30 12.29 -7.04
C SER A 328 -32.52 11.40 -6.82
N VAL A 329 -32.37 10.08 -6.94
CA VAL A 329 -33.42 9.10 -6.63
C VAL A 329 -33.79 9.16 -5.15
N LEU A 330 -32.80 9.25 -4.25
CA LEU A 330 -33.02 9.42 -2.82
C LEU A 330 -33.79 10.72 -2.51
N CYS A 331 -33.43 11.82 -3.16
CA CYS A 331 -34.16 13.10 -3.05
C CYS A 331 -35.62 12.95 -3.43
N ALA A 332 -35.88 12.38 -4.61
CA ALA A 332 -37.22 12.21 -5.13
C ALA A 332 -38.07 11.29 -4.23
N GLY A 333 -37.47 10.22 -3.71
CA GLY A 333 -38.12 9.34 -2.74
C GLY A 333 -38.43 10.04 -1.42
N PHE A 334 -37.52 10.89 -0.92
CA PHE A 334 -37.73 11.65 0.31
C PHE A 334 -38.90 12.64 0.17
N GLU A 335 -38.99 13.30 -0.99
CA GLU A 335 -40.05 14.27 -1.30
C GLU A 335 -41.41 13.61 -1.56
N ASP A 336 -41.45 12.37 -2.05
CA ASP A 336 -42.69 11.63 -2.29
C ASP A 336 -43.35 11.11 -1.00
N LEU A 337 -42.57 11.00 0.09
CA LEU A 337 -43.04 10.45 1.35
C LEU A 337 -43.45 11.57 2.30
N ASP A 338 -44.71 11.53 2.74
CA ASP A 338 -45.26 12.54 3.67
C ASP A 338 -45.07 12.17 5.15
N THR A 339 -44.87 10.89 5.46
CA THR A 339 -44.76 10.43 6.85
C THR A 339 -43.31 10.30 7.31
N MET A 340 -43.03 10.71 8.55
CA MET A 340 -41.71 10.53 9.18
C MET A 340 -41.26 9.07 9.16
N GLN A 341 -42.17 8.14 9.45
CA GLN A 341 -41.88 6.69 9.38
C GLN A 341 -41.53 6.22 7.97
N GLY A 342 -42.21 6.73 6.94
CA GLY A 342 -41.89 6.42 5.54
C GLY A 342 -40.49 6.91 5.17
N ARG A 343 -40.16 8.16 5.52
CA ARG A 343 -38.83 8.75 5.26
C ARG A 343 -37.71 7.99 5.97
N ILE A 344 -37.90 7.60 7.23
CA ILE A 344 -36.92 6.78 7.96
C ILE A 344 -36.76 5.40 7.30
N LYS A 345 -37.86 4.78 6.87
CA LYS A 345 -37.82 3.48 6.16
C LYS A 345 -37.07 3.59 4.84
N LEU A 346 -37.21 4.70 4.11
CA LEU A 346 -36.42 4.98 2.91
C LEU A 346 -34.93 4.97 3.25
N PHE A 347 -34.48 5.73 4.25
CA PHE A 347 -33.05 5.73 4.64
C PHE A 347 -32.57 4.35 5.08
N SER A 348 -33.40 3.60 5.81
CA SER A 348 -33.08 2.22 6.20
C SER A 348 -32.88 1.32 4.98
N SER A 349 -33.59 1.60 3.88
CA SER A 349 -33.45 0.84 2.62
C SER A 349 -32.13 1.17 1.89
N PHE A 350 -31.53 2.32 2.15
CA PHE A 350 -30.23 2.75 1.62
C PHE A 350 -29.07 2.55 2.63
N GLU A 351 -29.30 1.84 3.72
CA GLU A 351 -28.30 1.65 4.77
C GLU A 351 -26.98 1.08 4.19
N GLY A 352 -25.85 1.64 4.63
CA GLY A 352 -24.50 1.33 4.12
C GLY A 352 -24.14 1.88 2.73
N LEU A 353 -25.11 2.37 1.95
CA LEU A 353 -24.84 3.26 0.81
C LEU A 353 -24.74 4.73 1.26
N LEU A 354 -25.36 5.06 2.40
CA LEU A 354 -25.34 6.41 2.99
C LEU A 354 -23.96 6.89 3.44
N GLU A 355 -22.97 5.99 3.58
CA GLU A 355 -21.58 6.34 3.87
C GLU A 355 -20.86 6.96 2.66
N ARG A 356 -21.46 6.90 1.46
CA ARG A 356 -20.86 7.50 0.27
C ARG A 356 -21.01 9.02 0.33
N PRO A 357 -19.96 9.81 0.01
CA PRO A 357 -19.95 11.25 0.24
C PRO A 357 -21.13 12.01 -0.37
N MET A 358 -21.55 11.65 -1.59
CA MET A 358 -22.68 12.32 -2.27
C MET A 358 -24.03 12.04 -1.60
N LEU A 359 -24.25 10.80 -1.14
CA LEU A 359 -25.47 10.44 -0.41
C LEU A 359 -25.45 11.03 1.00
N GLN A 360 -24.29 11.05 1.65
CA GLN A 360 -24.13 11.66 2.97
C GLN A 360 -24.45 13.16 2.95
N ALA A 361 -23.93 13.90 1.95
CA ALA A 361 -24.23 15.33 1.81
C ALA A 361 -25.73 15.60 1.64
N GLU A 362 -26.43 14.74 0.89
CA GLU A 362 -27.87 14.87 0.72
C GLU A 362 -28.62 14.49 2.00
N LEU A 363 -28.18 13.45 2.72
CA LEU A 363 -28.73 13.06 4.01
C LEU A 363 -28.62 14.20 5.03
N GLU A 364 -27.45 14.83 5.13
CA GLU A 364 -27.20 15.97 6.04
C GLU A 364 -28.14 17.15 5.73
N ARG A 365 -28.34 17.45 4.44
CA ARG A 365 -29.27 18.50 4.00
C ARG A 365 -30.72 18.20 4.41
N ARG A 366 -31.13 16.93 4.32
CA ARG A 366 -32.51 16.50 4.63
C ARG A 366 -32.73 16.23 6.12
N HIS A 367 -31.67 15.98 6.89
CA HIS A 367 -31.76 15.75 8.33
C HIS A 367 -32.44 16.93 9.05
N ARG A 368 -32.15 18.16 8.64
CA ARG A 368 -32.85 19.35 9.15
C ARG A 368 -34.37 19.31 8.89
N LEU A 369 -34.78 18.90 7.69
CA LEU A 369 -36.20 18.81 7.33
C LEU A 369 -36.93 17.72 8.13
N LEU A 370 -36.24 16.64 8.48
CA LEU A 370 -36.78 15.59 9.36
C LEU A 370 -37.02 16.11 10.78
N ILE A 371 -36.09 16.90 11.32
CA ILE A 371 -36.25 17.53 12.64
C ILE A 371 -37.43 18.50 12.63
N GLU A 372 -37.54 19.35 11.60
CA GLU A 372 -38.65 20.29 11.44
C GLU A 372 -40.00 19.57 11.28
N GLN A 373 -40.02 18.40 10.63
CA GLN A 373 -41.21 17.56 10.56
C GLN A 373 -41.54 16.92 11.90
N TYR A 374 -40.55 16.36 12.60
CA TYR A 374 -40.74 15.76 13.92
C TYR A 374 -41.26 16.77 14.94
N GLN A 375 -40.79 18.03 14.87
CA GLN A 375 -41.31 19.11 15.70
C GLN A 375 -42.79 19.39 15.42
N ARG A 376 -43.22 19.40 14.15
CA ARG A 376 -44.63 19.56 13.78
C ARG A 376 -45.47 18.38 14.26
N ASP A 377 -45.00 17.16 14.03
CA ASP A 377 -45.67 15.94 14.50
C ASP A 377 -45.82 15.94 16.04
N LEU A 378 -44.83 16.45 16.78
CA LEU A 378 -44.88 16.60 18.23
C LEU A 378 -45.92 17.65 18.67
N GLN A 379 -45.99 18.78 17.98
CA GLN A 379 -47.00 19.82 18.23
C GLN A 379 -48.41 19.28 17.98
N ASP A 380 -48.61 18.52 16.90
CA ASP A 380 -49.89 17.89 16.60
C ASP A 380 -50.30 16.89 17.70
N VAL A 381 -49.35 16.06 18.18
CA VAL A 381 -49.61 15.15 19.31
C VAL A 381 -49.96 15.93 20.58
N GLN A 382 -49.30 17.05 20.86
CA GLN A 382 -49.61 17.91 21.99
C GLN A 382 -51.03 18.49 21.88
N ILE A 383 -51.42 19.01 20.72
CA ILE A 383 -52.75 19.59 20.48
C ILE A 383 -53.84 18.52 20.70
N VAL A 384 -53.65 17.31 20.14
CA VAL A 384 -54.61 16.21 20.32
C VAL A 384 -54.70 15.79 21.79
N PHE A 385 -53.56 15.74 22.49
CA PHE A 385 -53.54 15.43 23.92
C PHE A 385 -54.32 16.46 24.74
N GLU A 386 -54.07 17.75 24.54
CA GLU A 386 -54.73 18.83 25.28
C GLU A 386 -56.24 18.90 24.99
N ARG A 387 -56.65 18.68 23.73
CA ARG A 387 -58.06 18.67 23.31
C ARG A 387 -58.83 17.52 23.95
N ASP A 388 -58.29 16.30 23.91
CA ASP A 388 -59.04 15.09 24.26
C ASP A 388 -58.87 14.67 25.72
N LYS A 389 -57.89 15.22 26.44
CA LYS A 389 -57.61 14.90 27.86
C LYS A 389 -58.86 15.03 28.74
N ALA A 390 -59.60 16.13 28.62
CA ALA A 390 -60.79 16.36 29.44
C ALA A 390 -61.88 15.29 29.22
N ALA A 391 -62.05 14.83 27.97
CA ALA A 391 -63.02 13.79 27.63
C ALA A 391 -62.58 12.40 28.11
N VAL A 392 -61.28 12.11 28.04
CA VAL A 392 -60.70 10.84 28.54
C VAL A 392 -60.76 10.76 30.08
N ASP A 393 -60.47 11.86 30.78
CA ASP A 393 -60.50 11.92 32.25
C ASP A 393 -61.93 11.81 32.82
N THR A 394 -62.93 12.32 32.09
CA THR A 394 -64.35 12.28 32.51
C THR A 394 -65.10 11.02 32.07
N GLY A 395 -64.48 10.18 31.22
CA GLY A 395 -65.06 8.90 30.79
C GLY A 395 -66.30 9.03 29.91
N VAL A 396 -66.43 10.11 29.15
CA VAL A 396 -67.56 10.36 28.25
C VAL A 396 -67.49 9.43 27.04
N ASP A 397 -68.64 8.98 26.51
CA ASP A 397 -68.73 8.10 25.33
C ASP A 397 -68.03 8.66 24.07
N THR A 398 -67.75 9.96 24.03
CA THR A 398 -67.00 10.63 22.94
C THR A 398 -65.48 10.58 23.13
N ALA A 399 -64.98 9.96 24.20
CA ALA A 399 -63.54 9.82 24.44
C ALA A 399 -62.90 8.93 23.34
N PRO A 400 -61.68 9.26 22.85
CA PRO A 400 -60.96 8.48 21.85
C PRO A 400 -60.35 7.19 22.46
N ILE A 401 -61.19 6.37 23.09
CA ILE A 401 -60.85 5.05 23.61
C ILE A 401 -61.34 3.98 22.63
N PHE A 402 -60.59 2.87 22.54
CA PHE A 402 -61.00 1.75 21.69
C PHE A 402 -62.31 1.14 22.19
N HIS A 403 -63.18 0.76 21.25
CA HIS A 403 -64.43 0.07 21.57
C HIS A 403 -64.15 -1.17 22.43
N ASN A 404 -65.00 -1.40 23.43
CA ASN A 404 -64.94 -2.50 24.40
C ASN A 404 -63.77 -2.47 25.40
N MET A 405 -63.09 -1.33 25.61
CA MET A 405 -62.12 -1.18 26.71
C MET A 405 -62.73 -0.53 27.96
N PRO A 406 -62.37 -0.99 29.18
CA PRO A 406 -62.70 -0.27 30.42
C PRO A 406 -62.10 1.15 30.43
N PRO A 407 -62.78 2.16 31.02
CA PRO A 407 -62.35 3.57 30.95
C PRO A 407 -60.90 3.81 31.41
N VAL A 408 -60.51 3.19 32.53
CA VAL A 408 -59.14 3.33 33.08
C VAL A 408 -58.09 2.65 32.20
N ALA A 409 -58.39 1.46 31.66
CA ALA A 409 -57.47 0.74 30.78
C ALA A 409 -57.34 1.44 29.42
N GLY A 410 -58.44 1.96 28.89
CA GLY A 410 -58.48 2.74 27.65
C GLY A 410 -57.67 4.03 27.74
N ALA A 411 -57.80 4.77 28.85
CA ALA A 411 -57.01 5.98 29.10
C ALA A 411 -55.50 5.69 29.15
N ILE A 412 -55.09 4.62 29.85
CA ILE A 412 -53.67 4.20 29.92
C ILE A 412 -53.15 3.81 28.53
N TYR A 413 -53.95 3.09 27.74
CA TYR A 413 -53.57 2.67 26.39
C TYR A 413 -53.43 3.87 25.45
N TRP A 414 -54.36 4.82 25.50
CA TRP A 414 -54.31 6.08 24.75
C TRP A 414 -53.04 6.88 25.07
N LEU A 415 -52.71 7.06 26.36
CA LEU A 415 -51.46 7.69 26.80
C LEU A 415 -50.21 6.96 26.29
N ARG A 416 -50.20 5.62 26.37
CA ARG A 416 -49.08 4.81 25.86
C ARG A 416 -48.93 4.94 24.34
N SER A 417 -50.03 4.98 23.60
CA SER A 417 -50.04 5.15 22.15
C SER A 417 -49.46 6.50 21.75
N MET A 418 -49.88 7.60 22.41
CA MET A 418 -49.30 8.92 22.17
C MET A 418 -47.82 8.97 22.51
N ARG A 419 -47.41 8.36 23.63
CA ARG A 419 -46.01 8.27 24.01
C ARG A 419 -45.18 7.46 23.01
N SER A 420 -45.72 6.37 22.45
CA SER A 420 -45.03 5.59 21.41
C SER A 420 -44.85 6.41 20.13
N ARG A 421 -45.90 7.12 19.69
CA ARG A 421 -45.85 7.99 18.50
C ARG A 421 -44.75 9.04 18.55
N VAL A 422 -44.40 9.53 19.74
CA VAL A 422 -43.29 10.48 19.94
C VAL A 422 -41.96 9.76 20.14
N ARG A 423 -41.93 8.67 20.92
CA ARG A 423 -40.69 8.00 21.30
C ARG A 423 -40.03 7.27 20.13
N ASP A 424 -40.79 6.62 19.26
CA ASP A 424 -40.24 5.76 18.21
C ASP A 424 -39.47 6.56 17.14
N PRO A 425 -39.94 7.74 16.66
CA PRO A 425 -39.15 8.59 15.78
C PRO A 425 -37.97 9.29 16.46
N MET A 426 -37.97 9.45 17.79
CA MET A 426 -36.87 10.09 18.52
C MET A 426 -35.65 9.20 18.70
N GLN A 427 -35.83 7.88 18.68
CA GLN A 427 -34.76 6.90 18.84
C GLN A 427 -34.02 6.58 17.54
N LYS A 428 -34.61 6.92 16.40
CA LYS A 428 -34.07 6.70 15.06
C LYS A 428 -33.54 8.00 14.49
#